data_AF-A0A2S9FAL0-F1
#
_entry.id   AF-A0A2S9FAL0-F1
#
_cell.length_a   1.000
_cell.length_b   1.000
_cell.length_c   1.000
_cell.angle_alpha   90.00
_cell.angle_beta   90.00
_cell.angle_gamma   90.00
#
_symmetry.space_group_name_H-M   'P 1'
#
loop_
_entity.id
_entity.type
_entity.pdbx_description
1 polymer ?
#
loop_
_entity_poly.entity_id
_entity_poly.type
_entity_poly.pdbx_seq_one_letter_code
_entity_poly.pdbx_strand_id
1 'polypeptide(L)'
;AAHLSSQQVALLEVIDDPTPTMGLASVAFCSWLGVCEFDKIARWSQTIVDLAAGDPVKGAGFGIGSPLAIALAWRGTARSSLGRPGWRQDLHDAVAMARRSNAETLSGAIAWSYGIALQYGMLRADDAVLRASEEAVQIAQKASSDRALGLAGYTLAVGLLDQDDESDRLRGLELMMQTRDLWLRRHIRFLIPVTDVWAARETARRGDRDTAIPVMRQAVDELRLGYPFYGVWGTGVLVQTLLERGTEEDQAEAHVAIDGLASLSADDSSVMLEMALLRLRALVARARGDVAHPDFASRYLERAKTLGFDGHIAWAEQMVNDRL
;
A
#
# COMPACT_ATOMS: atom_id res chain seq x y z
N ALA A 1 13.90 -1.42 13.73
CA ALA A 1 14.35 -1.21 12.34
C ALA A 1 14.48 0.27 11.99
N ALA A 2 13.42 1.09 12.06
CA ALA A 2 13.45 2.51 11.68
C ALA A 2 14.53 3.36 12.37
N HIS A 3 14.82 3.12 13.65
CA HIS A 3 15.93 3.79 14.35
C HIS A 3 17.31 3.44 13.72
N LEU A 4 17.57 2.16 13.47
CA LEU A 4 18.79 1.70 12.79
C LEU A 4 18.87 2.24 11.36
N SER A 5 17.75 2.31 10.63
CA SER A 5 17.72 2.94 9.30
C SER A 5 18.05 4.43 9.37
N SER A 6 17.60 5.12 10.41
CA SER A 6 17.93 6.54 10.61
C SER A 6 19.42 6.72 10.92
N GLN A 7 20.01 5.82 11.73
CA GLN A 7 21.46 5.81 11.97
C GLN A 7 22.25 5.48 10.71
N GLN A 8 21.83 4.45 9.95
CA GLN A 8 22.46 4.09 8.67
C GLN A 8 22.45 5.26 7.71
N VAL A 9 21.31 5.94 7.58
CA VAL A 9 21.18 7.07 6.68
C VAL A 9 22.03 8.26 7.14
N ALA A 10 22.07 8.55 8.44
CA ALA A 10 22.97 9.56 8.98
C ALA A 10 24.45 9.24 8.74
N LEU A 11 24.84 7.95 8.78
CA LEU A 11 26.18 7.51 8.41
C LEU A 11 26.45 7.70 6.91
N LEU A 12 25.45 7.48 6.06
CA LEU A 12 25.54 7.70 4.62
C LEU A 12 25.63 9.20 4.25
N GLU A 13 25.05 10.11 5.05
CA GLU A 13 25.21 11.57 4.86
C GLU A 13 26.64 12.06 5.04
N VAL A 14 27.45 11.36 5.83
CA VAL A 14 28.84 11.74 6.14
C VAL A 14 29.81 11.28 5.04
N ILE A 15 29.36 10.47 4.10
CA ILE A 15 30.18 9.97 2.99
C ILE A 15 30.16 10.99 1.84
N ASP A 16 31.35 11.44 1.42
CA ASP A 16 31.51 12.42 0.32
C ASP A 16 31.02 11.89 -1.04
N ASP A 17 30.97 10.56 -1.22
CA ASP A 17 30.38 9.91 -2.41
C ASP A 17 28.86 9.71 -2.22
N PRO A 18 28.00 10.35 -3.04
CA PRO A 18 26.55 10.19 -2.94
C PRO A 18 26.06 8.81 -3.44
N THR A 19 26.89 8.01 -4.11
CA THR A 19 26.49 6.75 -4.76
C THR A 19 25.88 5.73 -3.78
N PRO A 20 26.49 5.41 -2.62
CA PRO A 20 25.90 4.49 -1.66
C PRO A 20 24.57 5.00 -1.09
N THR A 21 24.48 6.31 -0.85
CA THR A 21 23.26 6.97 -0.38
C THR A 21 22.11 6.79 -1.36
N MET A 22 22.37 6.99 -2.66
CA MET A 22 21.37 6.80 -3.71
C MET A 22 20.97 5.33 -3.87
N GLY A 23 21.93 4.41 -3.89
CA GLY A 23 21.68 2.98 -4.16
C GLY A 23 21.04 2.21 -3.00
N LEU A 24 21.27 2.61 -1.74
CA LEU A 24 20.81 1.87 -0.54
C LEU A 24 19.58 2.47 0.16
N ALA A 25 19.14 3.67 -0.24
CA ALA A 25 18.05 4.38 0.45
C ALA A 25 16.70 3.62 0.48
N SER A 26 16.45 2.73 -0.48
CA SER A 26 15.21 1.95 -0.54
C SER A 26 14.97 1.09 0.72
N VAL A 27 16.03 0.63 1.38
CA VAL A 27 15.93 -0.12 2.64
C VAL A 27 15.44 0.79 3.77
N ALA A 28 15.95 2.03 3.81
CA ALA A 28 15.49 3.02 4.78
C ALA A 28 14.05 3.44 4.52
N PHE A 29 13.67 3.63 3.26
CA PHE A 29 12.30 3.97 2.89
C PHE A 29 11.30 2.90 3.32
N CYS A 30 11.56 1.61 3.06
CA CYS A 30 10.71 0.51 3.56
C CYS A 30 10.56 0.55 5.08
N SER A 31 11.65 0.81 5.80
CA SER A 31 11.66 0.81 7.27
C SER A 31 10.90 2.01 7.85
N TRP A 32 11.02 3.19 7.24
CA TRP A 32 10.27 4.38 7.61
C TRP A 32 8.80 4.28 7.23
N LEU A 33 8.48 3.68 6.08
CA LEU A 33 7.10 3.47 5.65
C LEU A 33 6.35 2.65 6.70
N GLY A 34 6.95 1.55 7.16
CA GLY A 34 6.33 0.67 8.16
C GLY A 34 5.85 1.39 9.42
N VAL A 35 6.52 2.49 9.80
CA VAL A 35 6.22 3.30 10.98
C VAL A 35 5.72 4.71 10.65
N CYS A 36 5.18 4.90 9.43
CA CYS A 36 4.54 6.15 8.99
C CYS A 36 5.44 7.41 8.97
N GLU A 37 6.76 7.25 8.83
CA GLU A 37 7.72 8.37 8.79
C GLU A 37 7.80 9.02 7.39
N PHE A 38 6.64 9.45 6.87
CA PHE A 38 6.49 9.92 5.49
C PHE A 38 7.28 11.19 5.18
N ASP A 39 7.45 12.10 6.14
CA ASP A 39 8.26 13.30 5.93
C ASP A 39 9.74 12.98 5.73
N LYS A 40 10.26 11.94 6.42
CA LYS A 40 11.63 11.46 6.18
C LYS A 40 11.74 10.87 4.79
N ILE A 41 10.78 10.05 4.35
CA ILE A 41 10.73 9.50 2.99
C ILE A 41 10.69 10.64 1.96
N ALA A 42 9.81 11.63 2.14
CA ALA A 42 9.65 12.75 1.22
C ALA A 42 10.93 13.57 1.07
N ARG A 43 11.57 13.93 2.19
CA ARG A 43 12.83 14.68 2.19
C ARG A 43 13.95 13.91 1.51
N TRP A 44 14.13 12.64 1.87
CA TRP A 44 15.24 11.82 1.37
C TRP A 44 15.08 11.40 -0.07
N SER A 45 13.86 11.08 -0.49
CA SER A 45 13.58 10.83 -1.91
C SER A 45 13.81 12.08 -2.76
N GLN A 46 13.46 13.27 -2.25
CA GLN A 46 13.77 14.53 -2.92
C GLN A 46 15.28 14.75 -3.07
N THR A 47 16.07 14.50 -2.02
CA THR A 47 17.54 14.57 -2.08
C THR A 47 18.10 13.69 -3.20
N ILE A 48 17.62 12.46 -3.36
CA ILE A 48 18.08 11.55 -4.42
C ILE A 48 17.66 12.06 -5.80
N VAL A 49 16.45 12.62 -5.94
CA VAL A 49 16.01 13.24 -7.20
C VAL A 49 16.93 14.39 -7.60
N ASP A 50 17.28 15.26 -6.64
CA ASP A 50 18.16 16.41 -6.86
C ASP A 50 19.58 15.95 -7.21
N LEU A 51 20.11 14.96 -6.49
CA LEU A 51 21.42 14.36 -6.76
C LEU A 51 21.49 13.71 -8.14
N ALA A 52 20.43 13.01 -8.56
CA ALA A 52 20.37 12.36 -9.86
C ALA A 52 20.43 13.37 -11.01
N ALA A 53 19.89 14.58 -10.82
CA ALA A 53 19.87 15.65 -11.83
C ALA A 53 19.33 15.18 -13.21
N GLY A 54 18.35 14.28 -13.19
CA GLY A 54 17.75 13.69 -14.40
C GLY A 54 18.49 12.48 -14.98
N ASP A 55 19.68 12.13 -14.47
CA ASP A 55 20.38 10.90 -14.86
C ASP A 55 19.77 9.68 -14.13
N PRO A 56 19.10 8.76 -14.85
CA PRO A 56 18.45 7.62 -14.23
C PRO A 56 19.43 6.61 -13.63
N VAL A 57 20.68 6.53 -14.12
CA VAL A 57 21.67 5.53 -13.68
C VAL A 57 22.70 6.10 -12.72
N LYS A 58 22.65 7.40 -12.41
CA LYS A 58 23.52 8.00 -11.40
C LYS A 58 23.27 7.37 -10.04
N GLY A 59 24.33 6.87 -9.43
CA GLY A 59 24.28 6.14 -8.17
C GLY A 59 23.79 4.68 -8.29
N ALA A 60 23.63 4.15 -9.51
CA ALA A 60 23.21 2.77 -9.72
C ALA A 60 24.25 1.78 -9.15
N GLY A 61 23.77 0.65 -8.65
CA GLY A 61 24.54 -0.30 -7.88
C GLY A 61 23.68 -0.95 -6.80
N PHE A 62 24.26 -1.86 -6.00
CA PHE A 62 23.58 -2.48 -4.85
C PHE A 62 22.24 -3.17 -5.19
N GLY A 63 22.11 -3.66 -6.44
CA GLY A 63 20.89 -4.29 -6.96
C GLY A 63 19.88 -3.32 -7.58
N ILE A 64 20.09 -2.01 -7.48
CA ILE A 64 19.24 -0.98 -8.09
C ILE A 64 19.92 -0.41 -9.34
N GLY A 65 19.29 -0.60 -10.50
CA GLY A 65 19.74 -0.08 -11.79
C GLY A 65 19.30 1.36 -12.06
N SER A 66 18.27 1.86 -11.35
CA SER A 66 17.90 3.28 -11.40
C SER A 66 17.47 3.82 -10.03
N PRO A 67 18.38 4.48 -9.28
CA PRO A 67 18.02 5.13 -8.02
C PRO A 67 16.99 6.25 -8.20
N LEU A 68 17.03 6.98 -9.32
CA LEU A 68 16.06 8.03 -9.62
C LEU A 68 14.64 7.46 -9.75
N ALA A 69 14.46 6.35 -10.46
CA ALA A 69 13.15 5.70 -10.57
C ALA A 69 12.60 5.29 -9.19
N ILE A 70 13.46 4.71 -8.34
CA ILE A 70 13.09 4.33 -6.98
C ILE A 70 12.76 5.57 -6.12
N ALA A 71 13.54 6.64 -6.22
CA ALA A 71 13.28 7.86 -5.50
C ALA A 71 11.94 8.48 -5.91
N LEU A 72 11.59 8.49 -7.20
CA LEU A 72 10.29 8.94 -7.67
C LEU A 72 9.14 8.09 -7.09
N ALA A 73 9.27 6.76 -7.10
CA ALA A 73 8.25 5.87 -6.53
C ALA A 73 7.97 6.21 -5.05
N TRP A 74 9.02 6.34 -4.26
CA TRP A 74 8.91 6.66 -2.84
C TRP A 74 8.47 8.10 -2.57
N ARG A 75 8.88 9.07 -3.40
CA ARG A 75 8.43 10.46 -3.29
C ARG A 75 6.94 10.56 -3.58
N GLY A 76 6.46 9.88 -4.61
CA GLY A 76 5.04 9.84 -4.94
C GLY A 76 4.22 9.22 -3.82
N THR A 77 4.65 8.08 -3.30
CA THR A 77 4.01 7.44 -2.14
C THR A 77 3.99 8.36 -0.92
N ALA A 78 5.11 8.97 -0.53
CA ALA A 78 5.15 9.90 0.59
C ALA A 78 4.26 11.14 0.35
N ARG A 79 4.26 11.70 -0.86
CA ARG A 79 3.39 12.84 -1.22
C ARG A 79 1.92 12.47 -1.10
N SER A 80 1.51 11.28 -1.56
CA SER A 80 0.12 10.82 -1.42
C SER A 80 -0.29 10.67 0.05
N SER A 81 0.56 10.04 0.89
CA SER A 81 0.31 9.90 2.33
C SER A 81 0.24 11.23 3.08
N LEU A 82 0.87 12.27 2.54
CA LEU A 82 0.87 13.63 3.10
C LEU A 82 -0.12 14.59 2.40
N GLY A 83 -0.92 14.10 1.44
CA GLY A 83 -1.85 14.94 0.66
C GLY A 83 -1.19 16.01 -0.20
N ARG A 84 0.08 15.82 -0.59
CA ARG A 84 0.85 16.77 -1.39
C ARG A 84 0.63 16.50 -2.90
N PRO A 85 0.55 17.55 -3.74
CA PRO A 85 0.34 17.40 -5.17
C PRO A 85 1.54 16.73 -5.87
N GLY A 86 1.33 16.28 -7.11
CA GLY A 86 2.36 15.66 -7.94
C GLY A 86 2.64 14.18 -7.62
N TRP A 87 1.96 13.60 -6.63
CA TRP A 87 2.14 12.20 -6.25
C TRP A 87 1.89 11.25 -7.43
N ARG A 88 0.80 11.45 -8.18
CA ARG A 88 0.40 10.56 -9.27
C ARG A 88 1.42 10.55 -10.41
N GLN A 89 1.93 11.73 -10.76
CA GLN A 89 2.96 11.86 -11.78
C GLN A 89 4.25 11.12 -11.37
N ASP A 90 4.69 11.31 -10.11
CA ASP A 90 5.87 10.61 -9.58
C ASP A 90 5.74 9.09 -9.70
N LEU A 91 4.56 8.52 -9.38
CA LEU A 91 4.31 7.08 -9.48
C LEU A 91 4.45 6.57 -10.92
N HIS A 92 3.85 7.28 -11.89
CA HIS A 92 3.91 6.89 -13.30
C HIS A 92 5.30 7.08 -13.90
N ASP A 93 5.97 8.19 -13.60
CA ASP A 93 7.32 8.50 -14.06
C ASP A 93 8.33 7.47 -13.53
N ALA A 94 8.18 7.05 -12.26
CA ALA A 94 8.99 6.00 -11.66
C ALA A 94 8.90 4.68 -12.44
N VAL A 95 7.68 4.21 -12.72
CA VAL A 95 7.45 2.95 -13.46
C VAL A 95 7.94 3.06 -14.90
N ALA A 96 7.63 4.18 -15.58
CA ALA A 96 8.08 4.41 -16.95
C ALA A 96 9.61 4.41 -17.08
N MET A 97 10.30 5.01 -16.11
CA MET A 97 11.77 5.00 -16.05
C MET A 97 12.32 3.61 -15.74
N ALA A 98 11.73 2.92 -14.75
CA ALA A 98 12.19 1.61 -14.30
C ALA A 98 12.01 0.50 -15.36
N ARG A 99 11.07 0.65 -16.31
CA ARG A 99 10.89 -0.27 -17.44
C ARG A 99 12.15 -0.48 -18.28
N ARG A 100 13.05 0.50 -18.32
CA ARG A 100 14.33 0.44 -19.06
C ARG A 100 15.51 -0.01 -18.20
N SER A 101 15.24 -0.46 -16.97
CA SER A 101 16.24 -0.86 -15.98
C SER A 101 16.27 -2.40 -15.80
N ASN A 102 16.85 -2.88 -14.70
CA ASN A 102 16.86 -4.29 -14.33
C ASN A 102 15.52 -4.74 -13.70
N ALA A 103 15.33 -6.05 -13.59
CA ALA A 103 14.11 -6.67 -13.07
C ALA A 103 13.82 -6.23 -11.61
N GLU A 104 14.85 -6.08 -10.80
CA GLU A 104 14.76 -5.65 -9.40
C GLU A 104 14.23 -4.23 -9.28
N THR A 105 14.72 -3.31 -10.13
CA THR A 105 14.30 -1.91 -10.13
C THR A 105 12.87 -1.79 -10.63
N LEU A 106 12.51 -2.47 -11.72
CA LEU A 106 11.14 -2.46 -12.23
C LEU A 106 10.16 -3.01 -11.20
N SER A 107 10.47 -4.16 -10.59
CA SER A 107 9.60 -4.78 -9.59
C SER A 107 9.46 -3.93 -8.33
N GLY A 108 10.55 -3.29 -7.88
CA GLY A 108 10.53 -2.33 -6.79
C GLY A 108 9.68 -1.09 -7.10
N ALA A 109 9.90 -0.48 -8.28
CA ALA A 109 9.13 0.69 -8.71
C ALA A 109 7.63 0.38 -8.83
N ILE A 110 7.26 -0.79 -9.37
CA ILE A 110 5.87 -1.24 -9.45
C ILE A 110 5.27 -1.45 -8.06
N ALA A 111 5.96 -2.14 -7.15
CA ALA A 111 5.44 -2.41 -5.81
C ALA A 111 5.29 -1.15 -4.96
N TRP A 112 6.30 -0.27 -4.97
CA TRP A 112 6.30 0.96 -4.17
C TRP A 112 5.52 2.10 -4.81
N SER A 113 5.07 1.93 -6.05
CA SER A 113 4.14 2.85 -6.70
C SER A 113 2.74 2.25 -6.75
N TYR A 114 2.48 1.37 -7.72
CA TYR A 114 1.16 0.83 -7.96
C TYR A 114 0.70 -0.13 -6.85
N GLY A 115 1.58 -0.96 -6.29
CA GLY A 115 1.19 -1.89 -5.22
C GLY A 115 0.59 -1.17 -4.01
N ILE A 116 1.29 -0.16 -3.50
CA ILE A 116 0.80 0.67 -2.39
C ILE A 116 -0.43 1.47 -2.81
N ALA A 117 -0.40 2.12 -3.98
CA ALA A 117 -1.50 2.96 -4.43
C ALA A 117 -2.80 2.19 -4.64
N LEU A 118 -2.74 0.95 -5.13
CA LEU A 118 -3.90 0.05 -5.26
C LEU A 118 -4.40 -0.39 -3.88
N GLN A 119 -3.50 -0.89 -3.03
CA GLN A 119 -3.85 -1.40 -1.70
C GLN A 119 -4.57 -0.34 -0.84
N TYR A 120 -4.16 0.92 -0.95
CA TYR A 120 -4.76 2.04 -0.22
C TYR A 120 -5.80 2.81 -1.04
N GLY A 121 -6.24 2.32 -2.21
CA GLY A 121 -7.31 2.95 -2.99
C GLY A 121 -6.97 4.34 -3.56
N MET A 122 -5.69 4.69 -3.66
CA MET A 122 -5.23 5.92 -4.31
C MET A 122 -5.37 5.84 -5.83
N LEU A 123 -5.11 4.66 -6.39
CA LEU A 123 -5.34 4.33 -7.80
C LEU A 123 -6.37 3.20 -7.92
N ARG A 124 -7.02 3.12 -9.08
CA ARG A 124 -7.79 1.94 -9.50
C ARG A 124 -6.88 0.98 -10.26
N ALA A 125 -7.19 -0.31 -10.18
CA ALA A 125 -6.56 -1.35 -10.99
C ALA A 125 -7.16 -1.32 -12.41
N ASP A 126 -6.85 -0.26 -13.16
CA ASP A 126 -7.20 -0.19 -14.57
C ASP A 126 -6.29 -1.08 -15.43
N ASP A 127 -6.68 -1.27 -16.70
CA ASP A 127 -5.94 -2.12 -17.62
C ASP A 127 -4.47 -1.68 -17.81
N ALA A 128 -4.17 -0.39 -17.70
CA ALA A 128 -2.81 0.11 -17.91
C ALA A 128 -1.90 -0.26 -16.74
N VAL A 129 -2.40 -0.11 -15.51
CA VAL A 129 -1.72 -0.53 -14.28
C VAL A 129 -1.55 -2.04 -14.27
N LEU A 130 -2.62 -2.80 -14.55
CA LEU A 130 -2.55 -4.27 -14.59
C LEU A 130 -1.56 -4.77 -15.63
N ARG A 131 -1.58 -4.25 -16.86
CA ARG A 131 -0.60 -4.61 -17.90
C ARG A 131 0.84 -4.31 -17.48
N ALA A 132 1.08 -3.18 -16.81
CA ALA A 132 2.42 -2.86 -16.30
C ALA A 132 2.88 -3.84 -15.20
N SER A 133 1.97 -4.26 -14.33
CA SER A 133 2.25 -5.27 -13.30
C SER A 133 2.50 -6.66 -13.91
N GLU A 134 1.72 -7.07 -14.92
CA GLU A 134 1.94 -8.32 -15.66
C GLU A 134 3.30 -8.34 -16.38
N GLU A 135 3.64 -7.24 -17.06
CA GLU A 135 4.95 -7.05 -17.70
C GLU A 135 6.10 -7.24 -16.69
N ALA A 136 5.98 -6.62 -15.51
CA ALA A 136 6.99 -6.75 -14.45
C ALA A 136 7.13 -8.21 -13.95
N VAL A 137 6.02 -8.94 -13.78
CA VAL A 137 6.04 -10.37 -13.42
C VAL A 137 6.76 -11.19 -14.50
N GLN A 138 6.45 -10.96 -15.78
CA GLN A 138 7.11 -11.67 -16.89
C GLN A 138 8.62 -11.39 -16.95
N ILE A 139 9.03 -10.14 -16.72
CA ILE A 139 10.46 -9.76 -16.68
C ILE A 139 11.15 -10.41 -15.48
N ALA A 140 10.53 -10.42 -14.30
CA ALA A 140 11.07 -11.06 -13.11
C ALA A 140 11.25 -12.58 -13.29
N GLN A 141 10.28 -13.25 -13.94
CA GLN A 141 10.36 -14.67 -14.28
C GLN A 141 11.50 -14.95 -15.26
N LYS A 142 11.62 -14.16 -16.34
CA LYS A 142 12.72 -14.29 -17.31
C LYS A 142 14.09 -14.09 -16.67
N ALA A 143 14.19 -13.19 -15.68
CA ALA A 143 15.41 -12.96 -14.91
C ALA A 143 15.69 -14.04 -13.85
N SER A 144 14.75 -14.96 -13.59
CA SER A 144 14.83 -15.97 -12.51
C SER A 144 15.16 -15.33 -11.15
N SER A 145 14.63 -14.13 -10.89
CA SER A 145 14.88 -13.35 -9.69
C SER A 145 13.71 -13.49 -8.72
N ASP A 146 13.87 -14.31 -7.68
CA ASP A 146 12.85 -14.51 -6.64
C ASP A 146 12.47 -13.20 -5.94
N ARG A 147 13.46 -12.32 -5.72
CA ARG A 147 13.21 -11.01 -5.11
C ARG A 147 12.30 -10.15 -5.99
N ALA A 148 12.61 -10.07 -7.29
CA ALA A 148 11.80 -9.33 -8.25
C ALA A 148 10.40 -9.96 -8.37
N LEU A 149 10.33 -11.29 -8.46
CA LEU A 149 9.08 -12.02 -8.61
C LEU A 149 8.15 -11.82 -7.42
N GLY A 150 8.68 -11.80 -6.19
CA GLY A 150 7.86 -11.54 -5.02
C GLY A 150 7.21 -10.15 -5.02
N LEU A 151 7.95 -9.10 -5.41
CA LEU A 151 7.42 -7.73 -5.45
C LEU A 151 6.42 -7.51 -6.59
N ALA A 152 6.77 -7.98 -7.80
CA ALA A 152 5.88 -7.86 -8.96
C ALA A 152 4.63 -8.73 -8.81
N GLY A 153 4.79 -9.96 -8.33
CA GLY A 153 3.71 -10.92 -8.08
C GLY A 153 2.73 -10.40 -7.04
N TYR A 154 3.21 -9.88 -5.91
CA TYR A 154 2.38 -9.22 -4.91
C TYR A 154 1.53 -8.10 -5.53
N THR A 155 2.16 -7.22 -6.32
CA THR A 155 1.48 -6.05 -6.90
C THR A 155 0.39 -6.44 -7.88
N LEU A 156 0.67 -7.40 -8.77
CA LEU A 156 -0.33 -7.92 -9.69
C LEU A 156 -1.47 -8.61 -8.93
N ALA A 157 -1.16 -9.40 -7.89
CA ALA A 157 -2.16 -10.05 -7.07
C ALA A 157 -3.10 -9.05 -6.39
N VAL A 158 -2.57 -7.95 -5.84
CA VAL A 158 -3.38 -6.85 -5.29
C VAL A 158 -4.35 -6.31 -6.33
N GLY A 159 -3.87 -5.97 -7.54
CA GLY A 159 -4.71 -5.43 -8.60
C GLY A 159 -5.80 -6.39 -9.07
N LEU A 160 -5.50 -7.68 -9.15
CA LEU A 160 -6.45 -8.74 -9.52
C LEU A 160 -7.49 -8.99 -8.43
N LEU A 161 -7.10 -8.97 -7.15
CA LEU A 161 -8.01 -9.17 -6.01
C LEU A 161 -9.01 -8.02 -5.82
N ASP A 162 -8.73 -6.85 -6.40
CA ASP A 162 -9.65 -5.71 -6.40
C ASP A 162 -10.54 -5.64 -7.66
N GLN A 163 -10.44 -6.59 -8.60
CA GLN A 163 -11.36 -6.68 -9.74
C GLN A 163 -12.75 -7.18 -9.36
N ASP A 164 -13.76 -6.72 -10.11
CA ASP A 164 -15.16 -7.15 -9.96
C ASP A 164 -15.39 -8.57 -10.50
N ASP A 165 -14.56 -9.03 -11.44
CA ASP A 165 -14.63 -10.38 -12.01
C ASP A 165 -14.09 -11.45 -11.04
N GLU A 166 -14.84 -12.54 -10.87
CA GLU A 166 -14.45 -13.62 -9.95
C GLU A 166 -13.23 -14.42 -10.44
N SER A 167 -13.08 -14.60 -11.74
CA SER A 167 -11.95 -15.34 -12.31
C SER A 167 -10.64 -14.59 -12.13
N ASP A 168 -10.67 -13.25 -12.27
CA ASP A 168 -9.53 -12.41 -11.97
C ASP A 168 -9.15 -12.48 -10.48
N ARG A 169 -10.13 -12.43 -9.57
CA ARG A 169 -9.85 -12.58 -8.13
C ARG A 169 -9.31 -13.95 -7.77
N LEU A 170 -9.81 -15.03 -8.39
CA LEU A 170 -9.27 -16.38 -8.23
C LEU A 170 -7.78 -16.45 -8.63
N ARG A 171 -7.45 -15.91 -9.82
CA ARG A 171 -6.06 -15.79 -10.30
C ARG A 171 -5.22 -14.93 -9.36
N GLY A 172 -5.77 -13.82 -8.87
CA GLY A 172 -5.12 -12.94 -7.90
C GLY A 172 -4.80 -13.65 -6.58
N LEU A 173 -5.73 -14.44 -6.05
CA LEU A 173 -5.54 -15.23 -4.84
C LEU A 173 -4.44 -16.29 -5.02
N GLU A 174 -4.46 -17.02 -6.14
CA GLU A 174 -3.42 -18.00 -6.44
C GLU A 174 -2.03 -17.34 -6.47
N LEU A 175 -1.91 -16.21 -7.18
CA LEU A 175 -0.66 -15.47 -7.27
C LEU A 175 -0.20 -14.89 -5.92
N MET A 176 -1.15 -14.45 -5.08
CA MET A 176 -0.86 -13.99 -3.71
C MET A 176 -0.27 -15.12 -2.87
N MET A 177 -0.83 -16.33 -2.96
CA MET A 177 -0.33 -17.51 -2.23
C MET A 177 1.03 -17.98 -2.74
N GLN A 178 1.25 -17.98 -4.06
CA GLN A 178 2.57 -18.26 -4.63
C GLN A 178 3.63 -17.26 -4.14
N THR A 179 3.26 -15.98 -4.08
CA THR A 179 4.13 -14.90 -3.57
C THR A 179 4.44 -15.07 -2.09
N ARG A 180 3.42 -15.40 -1.29
CA ARG A 180 3.55 -15.70 0.14
C ARG A 180 4.52 -16.87 0.38
N ASP A 181 4.35 -17.98 -0.33
CA ASP A 181 5.21 -19.16 -0.21
C ASP A 181 6.66 -18.87 -0.62
N LEU A 182 6.84 -18.03 -1.64
CA LEU A 182 8.16 -17.55 -2.05
C LEU A 182 8.84 -16.75 -0.92
N TRP A 183 8.12 -15.81 -0.30
CA TRP A 183 8.64 -15.00 0.80
C TRP A 183 8.94 -15.83 2.05
N LEU A 184 8.12 -16.82 2.39
CA LEU A 184 8.41 -17.75 3.49
C LEU A 184 9.71 -18.52 3.25
N ARG A 185 9.89 -19.09 2.05
CA ARG A 185 11.12 -19.80 1.67
C ARG A 185 12.36 -18.91 1.70
N ARG A 186 12.21 -17.62 1.40
CA ARG A 186 13.29 -16.62 1.43
C ARG A 186 13.42 -15.86 2.76
N HIS A 187 12.67 -16.26 3.78
CA HIS A 187 12.65 -15.65 5.12
C HIS A 187 12.26 -14.16 5.15
N ILE A 188 11.51 -13.69 4.15
CA ILE A 188 10.93 -12.34 4.10
C ILE A 188 9.59 -12.37 4.84
N ARG A 189 9.63 -12.25 6.17
CA ARG A 189 8.45 -12.50 7.02
C ARG A 189 7.51 -11.30 7.20
N PHE A 190 7.98 -10.07 6.97
CA PHE A 190 7.24 -8.88 7.38
C PHE A 190 5.95 -8.59 6.60
N LEU A 191 5.83 -9.10 5.37
CA LEU A 191 4.62 -8.95 4.56
C LEU A 191 3.68 -10.14 4.64
N ILE A 192 4.03 -11.21 5.36
CA ILE A 192 3.20 -12.40 5.47
C ILE A 192 1.81 -12.07 6.07
N PRO A 193 1.72 -11.32 7.18
CA PRO A 193 0.40 -10.93 7.69
C PRO A 193 -0.41 -10.10 6.69
N VAL A 194 0.24 -9.30 5.84
CA VAL A 194 -0.44 -8.55 4.77
C VAL A 194 -1.06 -9.50 3.74
N THR A 195 -0.33 -10.55 3.35
CA THR A 195 -0.86 -11.59 2.44
C THR A 195 -2.00 -12.39 3.07
N ASP A 196 -1.94 -12.62 4.39
CA ASP A 196 -3.00 -13.33 5.13
C ASP A 196 -4.29 -12.50 5.18
N VAL A 197 -4.20 -11.17 5.38
CA VAL A 197 -5.38 -10.28 5.28
C VAL A 197 -5.98 -10.29 3.88
N TRP A 198 -5.16 -10.26 2.82
CA TRP A 198 -5.64 -10.36 1.44
C TRP A 198 -6.38 -11.68 1.17
N ALA A 199 -5.79 -12.80 1.58
CA ALA A 199 -6.41 -14.11 1.42
C ALA A 199 -7.72 -14.23 2.21
N ALA A 200 -7.72 -13.81 3.47
CA ALA A 200 -8.90 -13.83 4.31
C ALA A 200 -10.01 -12.93 3.76
N ARG A 201 -9.68 -11.77 3.16
CA ARG A 201 -10.66 -10.90 2.50
C ARG A 201 -11.38 -11.61 1.36
N GLU A 202 -10.66 -12.39 0.58
CA GLU A 202 -11.26 -13.18 -0.50
C GLU A 202 -12.12 -14.34 0.05
N THR A 203 -11.69 -15.01 1.12
CA THR A 203 -12.51 -15.99 1.85
C THR A 203 -13.83 -15.39 2.34
N ALA A 204 -13.77 -14.21 2.96
CA ALA A 204 -14.95 -13.48 3.43
C ALA A 204 -15.88 -13.08 2.27
N ARG A 205 -15.32 -12.60 1.14
CA ARG A 205 -16.09 -12.25 -0.07
C ARG A 205 -16.86 -13.43 -0.65
N ARG A 206 -16.33 -14.65 -0.52
CA ARG A 206 -17.00 -15.91 -0.93
C ARG A 206 -18.04 -16.40 0.07
N GLY A 207 -18.27 -15.65 1.15
CA GLY A 207 -19.31 -15.91 2.14
C GLY A 207 -18.81 -16.53 3.44
N ASP A 208 -17.57 -17.03 3.50
CA ASP A 208 -17.01 -17.65 4.70
C ASP A 208 -16.34 -16.62 5.62
N ARG A 209 -17.18 -15.75 6.21
CA ARG A 209 -16.73 -14.70 7.13
C ARG A 209 -16.25 -15.26 8.47
N ASP A 210 -16.81 -16.37 8.91
CA ASP A 210 -16.48 -16.99 10.19
C ASP A 210 -15.06 -17.56 10.20
N THR A 211 -14.61 -18.14 9.09
CA THR A 211 -13.21 -18.57 8.94
C THR A 211 -12.27 -17.38 8.72
N ALA A 212 -12.71 -16.36 7.96
CA ALA A 212 -11.87 -15.23 7.59
C ALA A 212 -11.52 -14.30 8.77
N ILE A 213 -12.49 -13.98 9.63
CA ILE A 213 -12.32 -12.98 10.69
C ILE A 213 -11.21 -13.34 11.69
N PRO A 214 -11.11 -14.58 12.22
CA PRO A 214 -10.02 -14.96 13.11
C PRO A 214 -8.62 -14.78 12.49
N VAL A 215 -8.48 -15.13 11.19
CA VAL A 215 -7.22 -14.94 10.45
C VAL A 215 -6.89 -13.46 10.31
N MET A 216 -7.88 -12.63 9.95
CA MET A 216 -7.69 -11.18 9.86
C MET A 216 -7.29 -10.58 11.22
N ARG A 217 -7.95 -10.96 12.32
CA ARG A 217 -7.63 -10.45 13.66
C ARG A 217 -6.17 -10.70 14.01
N GLN A 218 -5.72 -11.96 13.88
CA GLN A 218 -4.33 -12.31 14.17
C GLN A 218 -3.36 -11.49 13.31
N ALA A 219 -3.58 -11.45 12.00
CA ALA A 219 -2.70 -10.74 11.08
C ALA A 219 -2.67 -9.22 11.37
N VAL A 220 -3.83 -8.62 11.66
CA VAL A 220 -3.94 -7.20 11.99
C VAL A 220 -3.23 -6.86 13.30
N ASP A 221 -3.32 -7.72 14.32
CA ASP A 221 -2.63 -7.51 15.59
C ASP A 221 -1.10 -7.56 15.42
N GLU A 222 -0.59 -8.51 14.63
CA GLU A 222 0.83 -8.57 14.28
C GLU A 222 1.28 -7.30 13.52
N LEU A 223 0.47 -6.81 12.58
CA LEU A 223 0.76 -5.60 11.81
C LEU A 223 0.72 -4.35 12.66
N ARG A 224 -0.23 -4.19 13.58
CA ARG A 224 -0.30 -3.02 14.47
C ARG A 224 0.94 -2.88 15.35
N LEU A 225 1.49 -3.99 15.82
CA LEU A 225 2.69 -4.01 16.66
C LEU A 225 3.98 -3.80 15.85
N GLY A 226 4.07 -4.37 14.64
CA GLY A 226 5.29 -4.36 13.85
C GLY A 226 5.38 -3.28 12.77
N TYR A 227 4.28 -3.03 12.07
CA TYR A 227 4.19 -2.19 10.86
C TYR A 227 2.87 -1.41 10.82
N PRO A 228 2.68 -0.39 11.69
CA PRO A 228 1.46 0.41 11.78
C PRO A 228 0.86 0.83 10.45
N PHE A 229 1.68 1.17 9.45
CA PHE A 229 1.22 1.49 8.10
C PHE A 229 0.25 0.44 7.55
N TYR A 230 0.70 -0.82 7.47
CA TYR A 230 -0.13 -1.94 7.02
C TYR A 230 -1.21 -2.31 8.03
N GLY A 231 -0.98 -2.05 9.32
CA GLY A 231 -1.97 -2.23 10.37
C GLY A 231 -3.21 -1.36 10.17
N VAL A 232 -3.05 -0.12 9.68
CA VAL A 232 -4.18 0.77 9.36
C VAL A 232 -5.02 0.17 8.23
N TRP A 233 -4.38 -0.23 7.13
CA TRP A 233 -5.08 -0.86 6.01
C TRP A 233 -5.80 -2.14 6.44
N GLY A 234 -5.10 -3.04 7.12
CA GLY A 234 -5.67 -4.32 7.58
C GLY A 234 -6.82 -4.12 8.55
N THR A 235 -6.74 -3.13 9.44
CA THR A 235 -7.86 -2.74 10.31
C THR A 235 -9.08 -2.34 9.49
N GLY A 236 -8.89 -1.57 8.42
CA GLY A 236 -10.00 -1.18 7.54
C GLY A 236 -10.69 -2.38 6.88
N VAL A 237 -9.91 -3.37 6.43
CA VAL A 237 -10.44 -4.63 5.85
C VAL A 237 -11.19 -5.46 6.90
N LEU A 238 -10.64 -5.60 8.11
CA LEU A 238 -11.28 -6.31 9.22
C LEU A 238 -12.61 -5.64 9.61
N VAL A 239 -12.60 -4.32 9.83
CA VAL A 239 -13.81 -3.57 10.20
C VAL A 239 -14.90 -3.72 9.14
N GLN A 240 -14.56 -3.59 7.85
CA GLN A 240 -15.55 -3.82 6.81
C GLN A 240 -16.14 -5.24 6.88
N THR A 241 -15.28 -6.25 7.05
CA THR A 241 -15.71 -7.65 7.10
C THR A 241 -16.61 -7.95 8.31
N LEU A 242 -16.29 -7.36 9.46
CA LEU A 242 -17.11 -7.41 10.67
C LEU A 242 -18.48 -6.79 10.43
N LEU A 243 -18.54 -5.60 9.82
CA LEU A 243 -19.80 -4.91 9.52
C LEU A 243 -20.67 -5.68 8.52
N GLU A 244 -20.05 -6.38 7.56
CA GLU A 244 -20.77 -7.25 6.62
C GLU A 244 -21.32 -8.52 7.27
N ARG A 245 -20.66 -9.05 8.32
CA ARG A 245 -21.20 -10.18 9.11
C ARG A 245 -22.31 -9.72 10.07
N GLY A 246 -22.12 -8.57 10.71
CA GLY A 246 -23.18 -7.78 11.32
C GLY A 246 -23.68 -8.25 12.70
N THR A 247 -22.95 -9.10 13.43
CA THR A 247 -23.33 -9.44 14.82
C THR A 247 -23.14 -8.25 15.78
N GLU A 248 -23.77 -8.28 16.96
CA GLU A 248 -23.58 -7.25 17.98
C GLU A 248 -22.10 -7.15 18.43
N GLU A 249 -21.44 -8.30 18.56
CA GLU A 249 -20.00 -8.36 18.88
C GLU A 249 -19.16 -7.73 17.77
N ASP A 250 -19.50 -7.97 16.50
CA ASP A 250 -18.82 -7.36 15.35
C ASP A 250 -18.94 -5.84 15.37
N GLN A 251 -20.13 -5.32 15.70
CA GLN A 251 -20.36 -3.88 15.78
C GLN A 251 -19.55 -3.24 16.91
N ALA A 252 -19.46 -3.92 18.06
CA ALA A 252 -18.65 -3.47 19.19
C ALA A 252 -17.16 -3.47 18.84
N GLU A 253 -16.66 -4.55 18.24
CA GLU A 253 -15.26 -4.66 17.83
C GLU A 253 -14.90 -3.64 16.74
N ALA A 254 -15.77 -3.45 15.74
CA ALA A 254 -15.59 -2.44 14.71
C ALA A 254 -15.44 -1.03 15.30
N HIS A 255 -16.22 -0.72 16.34
CA HIS A 255 -16.14 0.56 17.03
C HIS A 255 -14.80 0.73 17.76
N VAL A 256 -14.40 -0.27 18.55
CA VAL A 256 -13.11 -0.27 19.26
C VAL A 256 -11.93 -0.10 18.28
N ALA A 257 -11.97 -0.79 17.15
CA ALA A 257 -10.94 -0.69 16.13
C ALA A 257 -10.85 0.71 15.51
N ILE A 258 -11.99 1.37 15.25
CA ILE A 258 -12.04 2.75 14.73
C ILE A 258 -11.53 3.74 15.76
N ASP A 259 -11.89 3.57 17.04
CA ASP A 259 -11.40 4.44 18.12
C ASP A 259 -9.88 4.32 18.26
N GLY A 260 -9.32 3.11 18.16
CA GLY A 260 -7.88 2.90 18.14
C GLY A 260 -7.19 3.64 16.98
N LEU A 261 -7.74 3.61 15.77
CA LEU A 261 -7.23 4.39 14.64
C LEU A 261 -7.36 5.90 14.87
N ALA A 262 -8.45 6.35 15.49
CA ALA A 262 -8.67 7.77 15.78
C ALA A 262 -7.64 8.30 16.78
N SER A 263 -7.30 7.52 17.81
CA SER A 263 -6.22 7.86 18.75
C SER A 263 -4.87 8.00 18.05
N LEU A 264 -4.53 7.10 17.11
CA LEU A 264 -3.30 7.22 16.32
C LEU A 264 -3.26 8.50 15.46
N SER A 265 -4.39 8.90 14.89
CA SER A 265 -4.46 10.12 14.05
C SER A 265 -4.26 11.41 14.83
N ALA A 266 -4.49 11.41 16.15
CA ALA A 266 -4.23 12.58 16.99
C ALA A 266 -2.73 12.88 17.10
N ASP A 267 -1.91 11.84 17.00
CA ASP A 267 -0.45 11.92 17.07
C ASP A 267 0.21 12.01 15.68
N ASP A 268 -0.43 11.50 14.62
CA ASP A 268 0.07 11.46 13.24
C ASP A 268 -0.97 11.95 12.23
N SER A 269 -0.72 13.11 11.63
CA SER A 269 -1.61 13.80 10.68
C SER A 269 -1.61 13.23 9.25
N SER A 270 -1.32 11.94 9.06
CA SER A 270 -1.29 11.36 7.70
C SER A 270 -2.68 11.32 7.05
N VAL A 271 -2.73 11.67 5.76
CA VAL A 271 -3.95 11.61 4.93
C VAL A 271 -4.46 10.18 4.79
N MET A 272 -3.56 9.19 4.87
CA MET A 272 -3.91 7.79 4.84
C MET A 272 -4.82 7.39 6.02
N LEU A 273 -4.50 7.82 7.24
CA LEU A 273 -5.33 7.61 8.42
C LEU A 273 -6.66 8.37 8.33
N GLU A 274 -6.61 9.63 7.86
CA GLU A 274 -7.80 10.45 7.64
C GLU A 274 -8.81 9.75 6.71
N MET A 275 -8.33 9.27 5.56
CA MET A 275 -9.15 8.59 4.56
C MET A 275 -9.72 7.26 5.07
N ALA A 276 -8.94 6.49 5.84
CA ALA A 276 -9.42 5.29 6.50
C ALA A 276 -10.56 5.61 7.48
N LEU A 277 -10.38 6.61 8.35
CA LEU A 277 -11.39 7.01 9.35
C LEU A 277 -12.67 7.54 8.70
N LEU A 278 -12.56 8.37 7.66
CA LEU A 278 -13.72 8.88 6.91
C LEU A 278 -14.54 7.73 6.32
N ARG A 279 -13.88 6.79 5.66
CA ARG A 279 -14.52 5.62 5.06
C ARG A 279 -15.19 4.73 6.11
N LEU A 280 -14.48 4.39 7.19
CA LEU A 280 -14.99 3.48 8.20
C LEU A 280 -16.17 4.06 8.99
N ARG A 281 -16.15 5.38 9.29
CA ARG A 281 -17.28 6.06 9.92
C ARG A 281 -18.52 6.06 9.03
N ALA A 282 -18.36 6.27 7.73
CA ALA A 282 -19.47 6.16 6.78
C ALA A 282 -20.05 4.74 6.74
N LEU A 283 -19.20 3.71 6.75
CA LEU A 283 -19.62 2.30 6.79
C LEU A 283 -20.36 1.92 8.08
N VAL A 284 -19.88 2.36 9.25
CA VAL A 284 -20.57 2.11 10.53
C VAL A 284 -21.93 2.79 10.57
N ALA A 285 -22.00 4.07 10.15
CA ALA A 285 -23.26 4.80 10.10
C ALA A 285 -24.28 4.08 9.20
N ARG A 286 -23.83 3.54 8.05
CA ARG A 286 -24.67 2.71 7.18
C ARG A 286 -25.16 1.45 7.87
N ALA A 287 -24.26 0.69 8.49
CA ALA A 287 -24.61 -0.58 9.14
C ALA A 287 -25.61 -0.41 10.29
N ARG A 288 -25.63 0.78 10.92
CA ARG A 288 -26.58 1.14 11.99
C ARG A 288 -27.88 1.77 11.48
N GLY A 289 -28.00 2.05 10.18
CA GLY A 289 -29.12 2.82 9.64
C GLY A 289 -29.16 4.26 10.17
N ASP A 290 -28.01 4.83 10.53
CA ASP A 290 -27.90 6.17 11.10
C ASP A 290 -28.24 7.24 10.05
N VAL A 291 -29.07 8.21 10.44
CA VAL A 291 -29.45 9.37 9.62
C VAL A 291 -28.24 10.25 9.23
N ALA A 292 -27.12 10.11 9.94
CA ALA A 292 -25.87 10.79 9.62
C ALA A 292 -25.06 10.11 8.49
N HIS A 293 -25.41 8.89 8.07
CA HIS A 293 -24.69 8.18 6.99
C HIS A 293 -24.52 9.01 5.71
N PRO A 294 -25.57 9.68 5.18
CA PRO A 294 -25.45 10.57 4.04
C PRO A 294 -24.37 11.66 4.18
N ASP A 295 -24.26 12.28 5.36
CA ASP A 295 -23.25 13.32 5.63
C ASP A 295 -21.83 12.72 5.63
N PHE A 296 -21.63 11.60 6.34
CA PHE A 296 -20.34 10.93 6.37
C PHE A 296 -19.87 10.49 4.98
N ALA A 297 -20.76 9.90 4.17
CA ALA A 297 -20.44 9.49 2.81
C ALA A 297 -20.08 10.69 1.91
N SER A 298 -20.80 11.81 2.05
CA SER A 298 -20.53 13.03 1.27
C SER A 298 -19.19 13.66 1.65
N ARG A 299 -18.87 13.76 2.94
CA ARG A 299 -17.57 14.27 3.42
C ARG A 299 -16.40 13.40 2.97
N TYR A 300 -16.58 12.08 3.00
CA TYR A 300 -15.60 11.14 2.49
C TYR A 300 -15.37 11.32 0.97
N LEU A 301 -16.44 11.46 0.18
CA LEU A 301 -16.35 11.69 -1.27
C LEU A 301 -15.64 13.00 -1.61
N GLU A 302 -16.01 14.10 -0.96
CA GLU A 302 -15.39 15.42 -1.16
C GLU A 302 -13.88 15.37 -0.88
N ARG A 303 -13.49 14.69 0.20
CA ARG A 303 -12.08 14.54 0.55
C ARG A 303 -11.33 13.69 -0.47
N ALA A 304 -11.90 12.57 -0.90
CA ALA A 304 -11.33 11.71 -1.92
C ALA A 304 -11.11 12.46 -3.26
N LYS A 305 -12.08 13.29 -3.67
CA LYS A 305 -12.00 14.14 -4.87
C LYS A 305 -10.90 15.18 -4.76
N THR A 306 -10.78 15.85 -3.61
CA THR A 306 -9.74 16.86 -3.36
C THR A 306 -8.33 16.26 -3.49
N LEU A 307 -8.15 15.02 -3.07
CA LEU A 307 -6.87 14.30 -3.14
C LEU A 307 -6.62 13.62 -4.49
N GLY A 308 -7.68 13.42 -5.28
CA GLY A 308 -7.66 12.65 -6.52
C GLY A 308 -7.42 11.15 -6.28
N PHE A 309 -7.98 10.57 -5.23
CA PHE A 309 -7.80 9.14 -4.94
C PHE A 309 -8.90 8.31 -5.62
N ASP A 310 -8.61 7.80 -6.81
CA ASP A 310 -9.62 7.26 -7.73
C ASP A 310 -10.36 6.03 -7.16
N GLY A 311 -9.67 5.19 -6.37
CA GLY A 311 -10.29 4.04 -5.69
C GLY A 311 -11.21 4.49 -4.56
N HIS A 312 -10.76 5.44 -3.73
CA HIS A 312 -11.58 6.03 -2.68
C HIS A 312 -12.82 6.76 -3.23
N ILE A 313 -12.67 7.49 -4.34
CA ILE A 313 -13.80 8.14 -5.04
C ILE A 313 -14.83 7.10 -5.45
N ALA A 314 -14.41 6.00 -6.10
CA ALA A 314 -15.33 4.95 -6.51
C ALA A 314 -16.08 4.31 -5.33
N TRP A 315 -15.39 4.01 -4.23
CA TRP A 315 -16.03 3.50 -3.01
C TRP A 315 -17.01 4.51 -2.39
N ALA A 316 -16.67 5.79 -2.38
CA ALA A 316 -17.51 6.84 -1.82
C ALA A 316 -18.76 7.09 -2.68
N GLU A 317 -18.63 7.07 -4.01
CA GLU A 317 -19.75 7.19 -4.94
C GLU A 317 -20.74 6.04 -4.78
N GLN A 318 -20.27 4.80 -4.58
CA GLN A 318 -21.15 3.68 -4.24
C GLN A 318 -21.92 3.94 -2.95
N MET A 319 -21.26 4.39 -1.87
CA MET A 319 -21.94 4.72 -0.61
C MET A 319 -22.98 5.83 -0.74
N VAL A 320 -22.75 6.81 -1.61
CA VAL A 320 -23.71 7.89 -1.87
C VAL A 320 -24.87 7.42 -2.75
N ASN A 321 -24.62 6.50 -3.70
CA ASN A 321 -25.61 6.00 -4.65
C ASN A 321 -26.50 4.89 -4.06
N ASP A 322 -26.04 4.15 -3.05
CA ASP A 322 -26.83 3.20 -2.26
C ASP A 322 -27.99 3.88 -1.46
N ARG A 323 -28.25 5.17 -1.71
CA ARG A 323 -29.40 5.96 -1.22
C ARG A 323 -30.74 5.65 -1.94
N LEU A 324 -30.73 4.81 -2.98
CA LEU A 324 -31.91 4.45 -3.80
C LEU A 324 -32.24 2.96 -3.66
#